data_AF-A0A0C2D529-F1
#
_entry.id   AF-A0A0C2D529-F1
#
_cell.length_a   1.000
_cell.length_b   1.000
_cell.length_c   1.000
_cell.angle_alpha   90.00
_cell.angle_beta   90.00
_cell.angle_gamma   90.00
#
_symmetry.space_group_name_H-M   'P 1'
#
loop_
_entity.id
_entity.type
_entity.pdbx_description
1 polymer ?
#
loop_
_entity_poly.entity_id
_entity_poly.type
_entity_poly.pdbx_seq_one_letter_code
_entity_poly.pdbx_strand_id
1 'polypeptide(L)'
;MLSNINNYLRQVKSTHDDDSVDRLNYVTTIYILLGFALTLFAKNYVGEPMQCWVPNQWTGMWEAFAESYCFVENTYFVPMNQSNLPAAHTREGREMIYYQVSKLSGSRMTTQEEIQIAKAFSGFPSSSR
;
A
#
# COMPACT_ATOMS: atom_id res chain seq x y z
N MET A 1 -8.80 15.47 -19.88
CA MET A 1 -8.90 15.36 -18.40
C MET A 1 -8.52 16.65 -17.68
N LEU A 2 -7.51 17.42 -18.11
CA LEU A 2 -7.03 18.62 -17.39
C LEU A 2 -7.86 19.91 -17.57
N SER A 3 -8.76 20.02 -18.58
CA SER A 3 -9.46 21.30 -18.81
C SER A 3 -10.51 21.65 -17.74
N ASN A 4 -11.05 20.66 -17.04
CA ASN A 4 -12.04 20.87 -15.98
C ASN A 4 -11.43 21.37 -14.66
N ILE A 5 -10.10 21.26 -14.50
CA ILE A 5 -9.43 21.68 -13.26
C ILE A 5 -9.63 23.18 -13.01
N ASN A 6 -9.62 24.01 -14.05
CA ASN A 6 -9.88 25.45 -13.91
C ASN A 6 -11.28 25.76 -13.36
N ASN A 7 -12.27 24.93 -13.65
CA ASN A 7 -13.64 25.12 -13.15
C ASN A 7 -13.73 24.70 -11.67
N TYR A 8 -13.09 23.59 -11.29
CA TYR A 8 -12.99 23.18 -9.88
C TYR A 8 -12.19 24.17 -9.02
N LEU A 9 -11.07 24.68 -9.54
CA LEU A 9 -10.26 25.70 -8.85
C LEU A 9 -11.03 27.01 -8.66
N ARG A 10 -11.92 27.37 -9.60
CA ARG A 10 -12.83 28.52 -9.44
C ARG A 10 -13.90 28.27 -8.37
N GLN A 11 -14.35 27.03 -8.20
CA GLN A 11 -15.33 26.65 -7.19
C GLN A 11 -14.72 26.55 -5.78
N VAL A 12 -13.43 26.22 -5.67
CA VAL A 12 -12.64 26.27 -4.42
C VAL A 12 -12.21 27.70 -4.07
N LYS A 13 -12.26 28.62 -5.03
CA LYS A 13 -11.94 30.03 -4.80
C LYS A 13 -13.07 30.69 -4.02
N SER A 14 -12.82 30.84 -2.72
CA SER A 14 -13.63 31.53 -1.69
C SER A 14 -14.57 32.61 -2.23
N THR A 15 -15.86 32.43 -1.92
CA THR A 15 -16.85 33.51 -1.91
C THR A 15 -16.64 34.33 -0.64
N HIS A 16 -16.84 35.63 -0.75
CA HIS A 16 -16.38 36.69 0.13
C HIS A 16 -16.96 36.71 1.57
N ASP A 17 -16.74 35.67 2.39
CA ASP A 17 -16.98 35.66 3.86
C ASP A 17 -16.21 34.54 4.63
N ASP A 18 -15.19 33.90 4.05
CA ASP A 18 -14.46 32.82 4.75
C ASP A 18 -13.36 33.37 5.67
N ASP A 19 -13.46 33.12 6.98
CA ASP A 19 -12.43 33.49 7.95
C ASP A 19 -11.08 32.83 7.62
N SER A 20 -9.99 33.54 7.91
CA SER A 20 -8.62 33.08 7.62
C SER A 20 -8.29 31.74 8.30
N VAL A 21 -8.95 31.44 9.41
CA VAL A 21 -8.81 30.20 10.18
C VAL A 21 -9.44 29.01 9.45
N ASP A 22 -10.62 29.19 8.85
CA ASP A 22 -11.28 28.15 8.06
C ASP A 22 -10.47 27.84 6.80
N ARG A 23 -9.94 28.90 6.16
CA ARG A 23 -9.07 28.77 4.99
C ARG A 23 -7.80 28.01 5.26
N LEU A 24 -7.20 28.18 6.44
CA LEU A 24 -6.04 27.41 6.82
C LEU A 24 -6.40 25.92 6.89
N ASN A 25 -7.53 25.53 7.47
CA ASN A 25 -7.84 24.12 7.67
C ASN A 25 -8.16 23.36 6.37
N TYR A 26 -9.13 23.85 5.57
CA TYR A 26 -9.56 23.09 4.38
C TYR A 26 -8.49 23.09 3.28
N VAL A 27 -7.69 24.15 3.16
CA VAL A 27 -6.62 24.23 2.15
C VAL A 27 -5.37 23.49 2.62
N THR A 28 -4.93 23.72 3.85
CA THR A 28 -3.66 23.17 4.36
C THR A 28 -3.75 21.67 4.57
N THR A 29 -4.84 21.15 5.13
CA THR A 29 -5.02 19.71 5.35
C THR A 29 -5.01 18.95 4.03
N ILE A 30 -5.70 19.45 3.00
CA ILE A 30 -5.71 18.82 1.67
C ILE A 30 -4.31 18.81 1.05
N TYR A 31 -3.58 19.93 1.08
CA TYR A 31 -2.23 19.98 0.54
C TYR A 31 -1.24 19.10 1.31
N ILE A 32 -1.36 19.01 2.64
CA ILE A 32 -0.57 18.11 3.47
C ILE A 32 -0.84 16.64 3.09
N LEU A 33 -2.11 16.25 3.00
CA LEU A 33 -2.50 14.89 2.61
C LEU A 33 -2.03 14.56 1.18
N LEU A 34 -2.15 15.50 0.25
CA LEU A 34 -1.63 15.33 -1.11
C LEU A 34 -0.11 15.18 -1.12
N GLY A 35 0.61 15.95 -0.31
CA GLY A 35 2.07 15.84 -0.17
C GLY A 35 2.51 14.48 0.37
N PHE A 36 1.86 13.98 1.42
CA PHE A 36 2.13 12.65 1.95
C PHE A 36 1.75 11.55 0.96
N ALA A 37 0.60 11.66 0.29
CA ALA A 37 0.20 10.71 -0.74
C ALA A 37 1.24 10.62 -1.86
N LEU A 38 1.69 11.76 -2.40
CA LEU A 38 2.73 11.83 -3.43
C LEU A 38 4.05 11.21 -2.95
N THR A 39 4.43 11.46 -1.70
CA THR A 39 5.65 10.89 -1.11
C THR A 39 5.57 9.38 -0.98
N LEU A 40 4.42 8.85 -0.52
CA LEU A 40 4.18 7.41 -0.44
C LEU A 40 4.16 6.78 -1.84
N PHE A 41 3.49 7.39 -2.81
CA PHE A 41 3.49 6.90 -4.20
C PHE A 41 4.90 6.90 -4.80
N ALA A 42 5.67 7.95 -4.60
CA ALA A 42 7.05 8.03 -5.09
C ALA A 42 7.92 6.92 -4.49
N LYS A 43 7.75 6.62 -3.20
CA LYS A 43 8.46 5.51 -2.54
C LYS A 43 8.09 4.15 -3.12
N ASN A 44 6.81 3.91 -3.37
CA ASN A 44 6.34 2.65 -3.95
C ASN A 44 6.70 2.50 -5.45
N TYR A 45 7.01 3.59 -6.16
CA TYR A 45 7.32 3.55 -7.59
C TYR A 45 8.82 3.35 -7.88
N VAL A 46 9.69 3.74 -6.94
CA VAL A 46 11.16 3.73 -7.13
C VAL A 46 11.85 2.66 -6.26
N GLY A 47 11.17 2.10 -5.25
CA GLY A 47 11.73 1.09 -4.35
C GLY A 47 10.85 -0.15 -4.22
N GLU A 48 11.44 -1.22 -3.69
CA GLU A 48 10.72 -2.43 -3.28
C GLU A 48 9.84 -2.11 -2.04
N PRO A 49 8.59 -2.59 -1.98
CA PRO A 49 7.65 -2.24 -0.92
C PRO A 49 8.12 -2.71 0.46
N MET A 50 9.00 -3.72 0.53
CA MET A 50 9.60 -4.25 1.75
C MET A 50 10.78 -5.18 1.45
N GLN A 51 11.87 -5.06 2.23
CA GLN A 51 13.00 -6.00 2.17
C GLN A 51 12.76 -7.21 3.05
N CYS A 52 12.96 -8.42 2.52
CA CYS A 52 12.91 -9.64 3.31
C CYS A 52 14.32 -10.23 3.52
N TRP A 53 14.52 -10.94 4.63
CA TRP A 53 15.77 -11.65 4.87
C TRP A 53 15.79 -12.93 4.03
N VAL A 54 16.44 -12.87 2.87
CA VAL A 54 16.64 -14.02 1.98
C VAL A 54 18.01 -14.65 2.17
N PRO A 55 18.14 -15.97 1.94
CA PRO A 55 19.42 -16.64 2.07
C PRO A 55 20.32 -16.32 0.85
N ASN A 56 21.63 -16.18 1.09
CA ASN A 56 22.59 -15.64 0.12
C ASN A 56 22.80 -16.47 -1.17
N GLN A 57 22.27 -17.69 -1.25
CA GLN A 57 22.34 -18.52 -2.45
C GLN A 57 21.30 -18.13 -3.52
N TRP A 58 20.36 -17.24 -3.22
CA TRP A 58 19.33 -16.80 -4.16
C TRP A 58 19.85 -15.73 -5.10
N THR A 59 19.45 -15.80 -6.37
CA THR A 59 19.73 -14.72 -7.33
C THR A 59 18.77 -13.56 -7.09
N GLY A 60 19.11 -12.34 -7.53
CA GLY A 60 18.29 -11.15 -7.30
C GLY A 60 16.84 -11.25 -7.82
N MET A 61 16.57 -12.11 -8.81
CA MET A 61 15.20 -12.36 -9.27
C MET A 61 14.36 -13.14 -8.24
N TRP A 62 14.97 -14.07 -7.52
CA TRP A 62 14.31 -14.80 -6.44
C TRP A 62 14.11 -13.93 -5.20
N GLU A 63 15.00 -12.98 -4.96
CA GLU A 63 14.86 -11.95 -3.92
C GLU A 63 13.62 -11.09 -4.18
N ALA A 64 13.50 -10.48 -5.37
CA ALA A 64 12.33 -9.69 -5.75
C ALA A 64 11.01 -10.50 -5.72
N PHE A 65 11.07 -11.80 -6.07
CA PHE A 65 9.91 -12.69 -5.95
C PHE A 65 9.53 -12.94 -4.48
N ALA A 66 10.50 -13.23 -3.62
CA ALA A 66 10.27 -13.47 -2.19
C ALA A 66 9.71 -12.22 -1.50
N GLU A 67 10.20 -11.04 -1.85
CA GLU A 67 9.70 -9.77 -1.33
C GLU A 67 8.25 -9.50 -1.76
N SER A 68 7.94 -9.73 -3.04
CA SER A 68 6.56 -9.60 -3.53
C SER A 68 5.63 -10.60 -2.83
N TYR A 69 6.09 -11.83 -2.62
CA TYR A 69 5.33 -12.86 -1.93
C TYR A 69 5.04 -12.49 -0.48
N CYS A 70 6.06 -12.06 0.27
CA CYS A 70 5.88 -11.67 1.67
C CYS A 70 5.04 -10.39 1.84
N PHE A 71 4.87 -9.57 0.79
CA PHE A 71 4.03 -8.37 0.82
C PHE A 71 2.55 -8.69 0.63
N VAL A 72 2.26 -9.67 -0.24
CA VAL A 72 0.90 -10.14 -0.53
C VAL A 72 0.39 -11.11 0.54
N GLU A 73 1.29 -11.85 1.18
CA GLU A 73 0.92 -12.73 2.29
C GLU A 73 0.94 -11.98 3.63
N ASN A 74 0.04 -12.36 4.55
CA ASN A 74 0.04 -11.79 5.88
C ASN A 74 1.29 -12.21 6.66
N THR A 75 1.89 -11.27 7.39
CA THR A 75 3.05 -11.54 8.26
C THR A 75 2.65 -11.53 9.72
N TYR A 76 3.39 -12.25 10.57
CA TYR A 76 3.15 -12.30 12.01
C TYR A 76 4.43 -11.98 12.77
N PHE A 77 4.28 -11.35 13.93
CA PHE A 77 5.41 -11.01 14.78
C PHE A 77 5.82 -12.20 15.65
N VAL A 78 7.13 -12.48 15.71
CA VAL A 78 7.72 -13.50 16.58
C VAL A 78 8.68 -12.82 17.56
N PRO A 79 8.51 -12.99 18.88
CA PRO A 79 9.47 -12.47 19.85
C PRO A 79 10.81 -13.22 19.75
N MET A 80 11.91 -12.47 19.69
CA MET A 80 13.28 -13.01 19.52
C MET A 80 13.76 -13.93 20.67
N ASN A 81 13.02 -14.01 21.78
CA ASN A 81 13.36 -14.83 22.94
C ASN A 81 12.90 -16.30 22.82
N GLN A 82 12.05 -16.63 21.85
CA GLN A 82 11.61 -18.01 21.61
C GLN A 82 12.33 -18.59 20.40
N SER A 83 13.07 -19.68 20.62
CA SER A 83 13.83 -20.39 19.59
C SER A 83 12.96 -21.29 18.71
N ASN A 84 11.72 -21.55 19.11
CA ASN A 84 10.76 -22.37 18.38
C ASN A 84 9.71 -21.49 17.67
N LEU A 85 9.46 -21.77 16.40
CA LEU A 85 8.35 -21.13 15.72
C LEU A 85 7.02 -21.65 16.31
N PRO A 86 6.04 -20.76 16.55
CA PRO A 86 4.76 -21.14 17.12
C PRO A 86 3.96 -22.05 16.16
N ALA A 87 3.08 -22.87 16.71
CA ALA A 87 2.19 -23.73 15.94
C ALA A 87 1.28 -22.91 14.99
N ALA A 88 0.91 -23.51 13.85
CA ALA A 88 0.17 -22.83 12.78
C ALA A 88 -1.10 -22.11 13.27
N HIS A 89 -1.90 -22.76 14.11
CA HIS A 89 -3.13 -22.18 14.67
C HIS A 89 -2.91 -20.91 15.52
N THR A 90 -1.74 -20.78 16.17
CA THR A 90 -1.39 -19.58 16.96
C THR A 90 -0.80 -18.46 16.10
N ARG A 91 -0.47 -18.73 14.84
CA ARG A 91 0.07 -17.73 13.90
C ARG A 91 -1.05 -16.91 13.28
N GLU A 92 -2.13 -17.57 12.86
CA GLU A 92 -3.30 -16.92 12.24
C GLU A 92 -3.89 -15.83 13.15
N GLY A 93 -3.97 -16.08 14.47
CA GLY A 93 -4.45 -15.09 15.44
C GLY A 93 -3.49 -13.92 15.74
N ARG A 94 -2.27 -13.92 15.18
CA ARG A 94 -1.23 -12.91 15.37
C ARG A 94 -0.76 -12.28 14.05
N GLU A 95 -1.49 -12.51 12.97
CA GLU A 95 -1.23 -11.89 11.68
C GLU A 95 -1.51 -10.38 11.71
N MET A 96 -0.63 -9.62 11.08
CA MET A 96 -0.75 -8.17 10.92
C MET A 96 -1.27 -7.86 9.53
N ILE A 97 -2.51 -7.37 9.45
CA ILE A 97 -3.21 -7.03 8.19
C ILE A 97 -3.32 -5.51 8.09
N TYR A 98 -2.30 -4.85 7.57
CA TYR A 98 -2.24 -3.38 7.53
C TYR A 98 -2.10 -2.79 6.13
N TYR A 99 -1.58 -3.56 5.17
CA TYR A 99 -1.45 -3.12 3.79
C TYR A 99 -2.64 -3.53 2.90
N GLN A 100 -3.54 -4.39 3.39
CA GLN A 100 -4.63 -4.96 2.61
C GLN A 100 -5.97 -4.37 3.04
N VAL A 101 -6.37 -3.26 2.43
CA VAL A 101 -7.67 -2.63 2.71
C VAL A 101 -8.84 -3.57 2.35
N SER A 102 -8.64 -4.42 1.35
CA SER A 102 -9.65 -5.35 0.83
C SER A 102 -9.85 -6.58 1.72
N LYS A 103 -8.83 -7.04 2.47
CA LYS A 103 -9.01 -8.14 3.44
C LYS A 103 -9.71 -7.71 4.74
N LEU A 104 -9.73 -6.41 5.06
CA LEU A 104 -10.43 -5.87 6.24
C LEU A 104 -11.96 -5.79 6.07
N SER A 105 -12.49 -5.96 4.85
CA SER A 105 -13.94 -5.88 4.57
C SER A 105 -14.72 -7.17 4.87
N GLY A 106 -14.13 -8.18 5.53
CA GLY A 106 -14.84 -9.40 5.95
C GLY A 106 -15.31 -10.33 4.83
N SER A 107 -15.11 -9.96 3.56
CA SER A 107 -15.31 -10.85 2.43
C SER A 107 -14.09 -11.76 2.32
N ARG A 108 -14.28 -13.06 2.55
CA ARG A 108 -13.31 -14.09 2.20
C ARG A 108 -12.94 -13.91 0.73
N MET A 109 -11.77 -13.32 0.48
CA MET A 109 -11.25 -13.02 -0.84
C MET A 109 -11.10 -14.34 -1.59
N THR A 110 -11.81 -14.45 -2.71
CA THR A 110 -11.70 -15.65 -3.55
C THR A 110 -10.33 -15.63 -4.22
N THR A 111 -9.71 -16.80 -4.44
CA THR A 111 -8.39 -16.94 -5.09
C THR A 111 -8.27 -16.22 -6.45
N GLN A 112 -9.40 -15.87 -7.08
CA GLN A 112 -9.48 -15.05 -8.28
C GLN A 112 -9.10 -13.57 -8.06
N GLU A 113 -9.43 -13.00 -6.90
CA GLU A 113 -9.20 -11.59 -6.56
C GLU A 113 -7.75 -11.33 -6.16
N GLU A 114 -7.10 -12.28 -5.48
CA GLU A 114 -5.65 -12.21 -5.18
C GLU A 114 -4.81 -12.12 -6.46
N ILE A 115 -5.18 -12.86 -7.52
CA ILE A 115 -4.49 -12.82 -8.82
C ILE A 115 -4.66 -11.45 -9.51
N GLN A 116 -5.82 -10.82 -9.38
CA GLN A 116 -6.09 -9.51 -10.00
C GLN A 116 -5.33 -8.39 -9.27
N ILE A 117 -5.25 -8.46 -7.94
CA ILE A 117 -4.50 -7.51 -7.13
C ILE A 117 -2.98 -7.72 -7.36
N ALA A 118 -2.49 -8.95 -7.39
CA ALA A 118 -1.11 -9.26 -7.72
C ALA A 118 -0.71 -8.77 -9.12
N LYS A 119 -1.61 -8.83 -10.12
CA LYS A 119 -1.39 -8.25 -11.45
C LYS A 119 -1.38 -6.73 -11.45
N ALA A 120 -2.19 -6.08 -10.61
CA ALA A 120 -2.24 -4.63 -10.49
C ALA A 120 -0.98 -4.07 -9.80
N PHE A 121 -0.42 -4.78 -8.81
CA PHE A 121 0.80 -4.36 -8.11
C PHE A 121 2.09 -4.74 -8.84
N SER A 122 2.10 -5.84 -9.60
CA SER A 122 3.33 -6.34 -10.21
C SER A 122 3.74 -5.64 -11.51
N GLY A 123 2.93 -4.70 -12.04
CA GLY A 123 3.30 -3.95 -13.25
C GLY A 123 3.73 -4.83 -14.43
N PHE A 124 3.33 -6.11 -14.45
CA PHE A 124 3.79 -7.07 -15.44
C PHE A 124 3.20 -6.66 -16.79
N PRO A 125 4.04 -6.28 -17.78
CA PRO A 125 3.56 -6.22 -19.14
C PRO A 125 3.14 -7.65 -19.50
N SER A 126 1.91 -7.77 -20.01
CA SER A 126 1.43 -8.95 -20.70
C SER A 126 2.39 -9.30 -21.84
N SER A 127 3.39 -10.15 -21.56
CA SER A 127 4.11 -10.86 -22.60
C SER A 127 3.27 -12.08 -22.95
N SER A 128 2.38 -11.87 -23.93
CA SER A 128 1.64 -12.91 -24.59
C SER A 128 2.63 -13.85 -25.29
N ARG A 129 2.63 -15.12 -24.91
CA ARG A 129 2.99 -16.21 -25.81
C ARG A 129 2.00 -17.35 -25.60
#